data_AF-A0A838R332-F1
#
_entry.id   AF-A0A838R332-F1
#
_cell.length_a   1.000
_cell.length_b   1.000
_cell.length_c   1.000
_cell.angle_alpha   90.00
_cell.angle_beta   90.00
_cell.angle_gamma   90.00
#
_symmetry.space_group_name_H-M   'P 1'
#
loop_
_entity.id
_entity.type
_entity.pdbx_description
1 polymer ?
#
loop_
_entity_poly.entity_id
_entity_poly.type
_entity_poly.pdbx_seq_one_letter_code
_entity_poly.pdbx_strand_id
1 'polypeptide(L)'
;VRQHRTVVTVEEGTIVNGFGAYLAETLQTTHPEVRVVALGVPDRLIEQAPRAEQLELFGLTAAGIARRITSLQHEESLEAR
;
A
#
# COMPACT_ATOMS: atom_id res chain seq x y z
N VAL A 1 2.17 11.14 10.26
CA VAL A 1 3.56 11.06 9.75
C VAL A 1 4.64 11.32 10.80
N ARG A 2 4.55 12.37 11.63
CA ARG A 2 5.63 12.76 12.58
C ARG A 2 6.14 11.71 13.59
N GLN A 3 5.46 10.57 13.75
CA GLN A 3 5.84 9.49 14.66
C GLN A 3 6.09 8.15 13.95
N HIS A 4 5.87 8.08 12.63
CA HIS A 4 5.96 6.84 11.86
C HIS A 4 6.80 7.08 10.61
N ARG A 5 7.81 6.24 10.39
CA ARG A 5 8.69 6.32 9.21
C ARG A 5 8.09 5.67 7.97
N THR A 6 7.01 4.90 8.14
CA THR A 6 6.31 4.22 7.06
C THR A 6 4.81 4.45 7.21
N VAL A 7 4.16 4.83 6.10
CA VAL A 7 2.72 4.97 5.97
C VAL A 7 2.24 4.00 4.92
N VAL A 8 1.25 3.20 5.27
CA VAL A 8 0.58 2.29 4.34
C VAL A 8 -0.79 2.84 4.01
N THR A 9 -1.10 3.04 2.73
CA THR A 9 -2.46 3.34 2.27
C THR A 9 -3.13 2.07 1.78
N VAL A 10 -4.44 1.98 1.97
CA VAL A 10 -5.27 0.88 1.46
C VAL A 10 -6.38 1.49 0.64
N GLU A 11 -6.48 1.12 -0.63
CA GLU A 11 -7.44 1.66 -1.57
C GLU A 11 -8.03 0.56 -2.46
N GLU A 12 -9.36 0.54 -2.60
CA GLU A 12 -10.06 -0.30 -3.59
C GLU A 12 -10.12 0.45 -4.93
N GLY A 13 -8.94 0.85 -5.40
CA GLY A 13 -8.70 1.64 -6.61
C GLY A 13 -7.29 1.41 -7.12
N THR A 14 -6.96 1.94 -8.31
CA THR A 14 -5.61 1.78 -8.87
C THR A 14 -4.56 2.48 -8.00
N ILE A 15 -3.43 1.82 -7.76
CA ILE A 15 -2.29 2.43 -7.07
C ILE A 15 -1.58 3.49 -7.93
N VAL A 16 -1.79 3.47 -9.25
CA VAL A 16 -1.19 4.43 -10.18
C VAL A 16 -2.04 5.69 -10.20
N ASN A 17 -1.45 6.83 -9.83
CA ASN A 17 -2.14 8.11 -9.69
C ASN A 17 -3.34 8.09 -8.72
N GLY A 18 -3.39 7.10 -7.82
CA GLY A 18 -4.40 6.95 -6.78
C GLY A 18 -4.13 7.79 -5.54
N PHE A 19 -4.82 7.45 -4.44
CA PHE A 19 -4.67 8.12 -3.15
C PHE A 19 -3.26 7.91 -2.57
N GLY A 20 -2.72 6.69 -2.68
CA GLY A 20 -1.36 6.40 -2.25
C GLY A 20 -0.31 7.22 -2.99
N ALA A 21 -0.46 7.39 -4.31
CA ALA A 21 0.43 8.19 -5.13
C ALA A 21 0.39 9.69 -4.77
N TYR A 22 -0.82 10.25 -4.58
CA TYR A 22 -1.00 11.63 -4.12
C TYR A 22 -0.34 11.87 -2.76
N LEU A 23 -0.51 10.94 -1.82
CA LEU A 23 0.09 11.05 -0.50
C LEU A 23 1.62 10.94 -0.56
N ALA A 24 2.15 10.04 -1.40
CA ALA A 24 3.59 9.91 -1.63
C ALA A 24 4.19 11.21 -2.17
N GLU A 25 3.56 11.83 -3.18
CA GLU A 25 3.98 13.13 -3.71
C GLU A 25 3.96 14.23 -2.64
N THR A 26 2.87 14.31 -1.89
CA THR A 26 2.71 15.31 -0.82
C THR A 26 3.78 15.15 0.26
N LEU A 27 4.05 13.92 0.69
CA LEU A 27 5.03 13.63 1.73
C LEU A 27 6.47 13.75 1.21
N GLN A 28 6.74 13.51 -0.07
CA GLN A 28 8.06 13.73 -0.64
C GLN A 28 8.55 15.18 -0.47
N THR A 29 7.64 16.15 -0.44
CA THR A 29 7.98 17.58 -0.28
C THR A 29 7.96 18.06 1.17
N THR A 30 7.18 17.40 2.04
CA THR A 30 6.94 17.86 3.43
C THR A 30 7.62 17.00 4.49
N HIS A 31 7.80 15.71 4.20
CA HIS A 31 8.34 14.66 5.07
C HIS A 31 9.07 13.58 4.25
N PRO A 32 10.15 13.92 3.52
CA PRO A 32 10.84 12.99 2.61
C PRO A 32 11.43 11.75 3.30
N GLU A 33 11.57 11.78 4.62
CA GLU A 33 12.00 10.66 5.44
C GLU A 33 10.92 9.57 5.63
N VAL A 34 9.68 9.87 5.25
CA VAL A 34 8.54 8.96 5.41
C VAL A 34 8.30 8.19 4.11
N ARG A 35 8.42 6.87 4.19
CA ARG A 35 8.07 5.96 3.09
C ARG A 35 6.56 5.79 3.00
N VAL A 36 6.00 5.96 1.81
CA VAL A 36 4.58 5.63 1.53
C VAL A 36 4.52 4.33 0.72
N VAL A 37 3.68 3.40 1.16
CA VAL A 37 3.42 2.14 0.45
C VAL A 37 1.91 2.03 0.18
N ALA A 38 1.54 1.98 -1.10
CA ALA A 38 0.14 1.84 -1.50
C ALA A 38 -0.23 0.36 -1.68
N LEU A 39 -1.31 -0.07 -1.01
CA LEU A 39 -1.96 -1.35 -1.25
C LEU A 39 -3.26 -1.08 -2.01
N GLY A 40 -3.36 -1.62 -3.21
CA GLY A 40 -4.52 -1.41 -4.06
C GLY A 40 -4.50 -2.29 -5.29
N VAL A 41 -5.24 -1.85 -6.30
CA VAL A 41 -5.45 -2.59 -7.55
C VAL A 41 -4.38 -2.21 -8.57
N PRO A 42 -3.90 -3.15 -9.42
CA PRO A 42 -2.98 -2.81 -10.50
C PRO A 42 -3.64 -1.95 -11.59
N ASP A 43 -2.82 -1.18 -12.30
CA ASP A 43 -3.25 -0.35 -13.44
C ASP A 43 -3.50 -1.19 -14.70
N ARG A 44 -4.59 -1.96 -14.68
CA ARG A 44 -5.06 -2.78 -15.79
C ARG A 44 -6.55 -3.06 -15.64
N LEU A 45 -7.18 -3.52 -16.71
CA LEU A 45 -8.55 -4.01 -16.65
C LEU A 45 -8.63 -5.24 -15.72
N ILE A 46 -9.63 -5.22 -14.85
CA ILE A 46 -9.89 -6.29 -13.90
C ILE A 46 -11.10 -7.08 -14.38
N GLU A 47 -10.93 -8.39 -14.47
CA GLU A 47 -12.02 -9.29 -14.83
C GLU A 47 -13.16 -9.23 -13.81
N GLN A 48 -14.38 -9.41 -14.29
CA GLN A 48 -15.55 -9.45 -13.44
C GLN A 48 -15.46 -10.67 -12.50
N ALA A 49 -15.59 -10.42 -11.21
CA ALA A 49 -15.68 -11.44 -10.17
C ALA A 49 -16.49 -10.90 -8.98
N PRO A 50 -17.01 -11.76 -8.10
CA PRO A 50 -17.56 -11.32 -6.83
C PRO A 50 -16.55 -10.46 -6.06
N ARG A 51 -17.02 -9.40 -5.40
CA ARG A 51 -16.15 -8.48 -4.65
C ARG A 51 -15.19 -9.19 -3.69
N ALA A 52 -15.65 -10.22 -2.99
CA ALA A 52 -14.82 -10.98 -2.06
C ALA A 52 -13.63 -11.67 -2.76
N GLU A 53 -13.84 -12.20 -3.96
CA GLU A 53 -12.78 -12.82 -4.76
C GLU A 53 -11.80 -11.77 -5.28
N GLN A 54 -12.29 -10.60 -5.72
CA GLN A 54 -11.42 -9.49 -6.14
C GLN A 54 -10.56 -9.00 -4.98
N LEU A 55 -11.14 -8.82 -3.79
CA LEU A 55 -10.39 -8.40 -2.60
C LEU A 55 -9.31 -9.43 -2.22
N GLU A 56 -9.61 -10.73 -2.28
CA GLU A 56 -8.60 -11.76 -2.00
C GLU A 56 -7.51 -11.79 -3.07
N LEU A 57 -7.87 -11.68 -4.35
CA LEU A 57 -6.94 -11.66 -5.49
C LEU A 57 -5.90 -10.53 -5.38
N PHE A 58 -6.30 -9.37 -4.87
CA PHE A 58 -5.42 -8.21 -4.69
C PHE A 58 -4.89 -8.06 -3.27
N GLY A 59 -5.15 -9.03 -2.38
CA GLY A 59 -4.66 -8.99 -1.00
C GLY A 59 -5.27 -7.88 -0.15
N LEU A 60 -6.43 -7.35 -0.53
CA LEU A 60 -7.18 -6.30 0.16
C LEU A 60 -8.15 -6.83 1.22
N THR A 61 -8.07 -8.12 1.55
CA THR A 61 -8.72 -8.68 2.74
C THR A 61 -7.94 -8.31 4.00
N ALA A 62 -8.59 -8.36 5.17
CA ALA A 62 -7.92 -8.07 6.44
C ALA A 62 -6.66 -8.94 6.64
N ALA A 63 -6.75 -10.22 6.28
CA ALA A 63 -5.62 -11.14 6.34
C ALA A 63 -4.54 -10.78 5.30
N GLY A 64 -4.92 -10.43 4.06
CA GLY A 64 -3.98 -9.98 3.02
C GLY A 64 -3.21 -8.72 3.42
N ILE A 65 -3.91 -7.73 3.95
CA ILE A 65 -3.32 -6.47 4.45
C ILE A 65 -2.34 -6.76 5.58
N ALA A 66 -2.74 -7.56 6.59
CA ALA A 66 -1.86 -7.91 7.71
C ALA A 66 -0.59 -8.65 7.25
N ARG A 67 -0.73 -9.61 6.31
CA ARG A 67 0.43 -10.31 5.72
C ARG A 67 1.38 -9.34 5.04
N ARG A 68 0.85 -8.39 4.25
CA ARG A 68 1.69 -7.42 3.53
C ARG A 68 2.41 -6.47 4.47
N ILE A 69 1.74 -5.96 5.50
CA ILE A 69 2.36 -5.10 6.52
C ILE A 69 3.47 -5.85 7.26
N THR A 70 3.23 -7.12 7.61
CA THR A 70 4.24 -7.96 8.26
C THR A 70 5.44 -8.19 7.35
N SER A 71 5.24 -8.40 6.05
CA SER A 71 6.33 -8.49 5.06
C SER A 71 7.15 -7.20 5.01
N LEU A 72 6.49 -6.04 4.95
CA LEU A 72 7.15 -4.74 4.91
C LEU A 72 8.03 -4.49 6.14
N GLN A 73 7.55 -4.86 7.33
CA GLN A 73 8.33 -4.75 8.57
C GLN A 73 9.59 -5.63 8.55
N HIS A 74 9.49 -6.84 7.97
CA HIS A 74 10.65 -7.70 7.80
C HIS A 74 11.64 -7.14 6.77
N GLU A 75 11.16 -6.64 5.62
CA GLU A 75 11.98 -5.97 4.60
C GLU A 75 12.79 -4.82 5.23
N GLU A 76 12.15 -3.95 6.00
CA GLU A 76 12.80 -2.83 6.71
C GLU A 76 13.84 -3.29 7.75
N SER A 77 13.54 -4.36 8.49
CA SER A 77 14.49 -4.90 9.48
C SER A 77 15.73 -5.51 8.85
N LEU A 78 15.66 -5.97 7.60
CA LEU A 78 16.80 -6.51 6.87
C LEU A 78 17.65 -5.38 6.27
N GLU A 79 17.01 -4.33 5.75
CA GLU A 79 17.71 -3.16 5.19
C GLU A 79 18.41 -2.31 6.27
N ALA A 80 17.96 -2.37 7.52
CA ALA A 80 18.55 -1.67 8.65
C ALA A 80 19.78 -2.38 9.27
N ARG A 81 20.16 -3.57 8.79
CA ARG A 81 21.33 -4.35 9.24
C ARG A 81 22.51 -4.15 8.32
#